data_AF-A0A0P9DHG1-F1
#
_entry.id   AF-A0A0P9DHG1-F1
#
_cell.length_a   1.000
_cell.length_b   1.000
_cell.length_c   1.000
_cell.angle_alpha   90.00
_cell.angle_beta   90.00
_cell.angle_gamma   90.00
#
_symmetry.space_group_name_H-M   'P 1'
#
loop_
_entity.id
_entity.type
_entity.pdbx_description
1 polymer ?
#
loop_
_entity_poly.entity_id
_entity_poly.type
_entity_poly.pdbx_seq_one_letter_code
_entity_poly.pdbx_strand_id
1 'polypeptide(L)'
;MPLAQSDAAPPTPEPPPVESSDAPIVGAASGTAEQASAWFSARCSAGYTAYDVGTIVARYRDLGDWAGMDWFLALAQMGHETGHMTSWWSQRPRRNPAGIGVTGRTEYGRSDSPPGASWAWDESVQLWREGVSFPTWDDHGIPAHLGRLLAYALTDDAASDAQRQLISYALEIRPLPASYRGAAPSICGLNGRWAVPGTGYGERIVDLTARMRSG
;
A
#
# COMPACT_ATOMS: atom_id res chain seq x y z
N MET A 1 64.58 1.82 8.97
CA MET A 1 63.30 1.55 8.29
C MET A 1 62.28 2.60 8.74
N PRO A 2 61.98 3.63 7.94
CA PRO A 2 60.77 4.43 8.14
C PRO A 2 59.65 3.92 7.22
N LEU A 3 58.44 3.78 7.78
CA LEU A 3 57.22 3.43 7.04
C LEU A 3 56.76 4.65 6.24
N ALA A 4 56.61 4.49 4.92
CA ALA A 4 56.02 5.51 4.06
C ALA A 4 54.50 5.56 4.28
N GLN A 5 53.97 6.76 4.56
CA GLN A 5 52.55 7.04 4.61
C GLN A 5 51.97 6.97 3.19
N SER A 6 50.89 6.22 3.04
CA SER A 6 50.10 6.14 1.81
C SER A 6 49.21 7.38 1.71
N ASP A 7 49.43 8.23 0.71
CA ASP A 7 48.49 9.28 0.32
C ASP A 7 47.29 8.62 -0.38
N ALA A 8 46.12 8.67 0.25
CA ALA A 8 44.87 8.22 -0.36
C ALA A 8 44.31 9.33 -1.26
N ALA A 9 43.86 8.96 -2.45
CA ALA A 9 43.22 9.89 -3.39
C ALA A 9 41.93 10.51 -2.77
N PRO A 10 41.57 11.75 -3.13
CA PRO A 10 40.36 12.37 -2.62
C PRO A 10 39.12 11.57 -3.03
N PRO A 11 38.08 11.51 -2.18
CA PRO A 11 36.86 10.80 -2.50
C PRO A 11 36.19 11.43 -3.73
N THR A 12 35.77 10.58 -4.66
CA THR A 12 34.90 10.97 -5.77
C THR A 12 33.64 11.63 -5.21
N PRO A 13 33.21 12.81 -5.70
CA PRO A 13 31.99 13.43 -5.23
C PRO A 13 30.82 12.47 -5.44
N GLU A 14 30.06 12.26 -4.37
CA GLU A 14 28.84 11.46 -4.36
C GLU A 14 27.87 12.05 -5.39
N PRO A 15 27.22 11.24 -6.26
CA PRO A 15 26.21 11.75 -7.16
C PRO A 15 25.12 12.47 -6.35
N PRO A 16 24.56 13.58 -6.86
CA PRO A 16 23.52 14.29 -6.14
C PRO A 16 22.35 13.35 -5.83
N PRO A 17 21.67 13.49 -4.68
CA PRO A 17 20.47 12.72 -4.39
C PRO A 17 19.50 12.90 -5.56
N VAL A 18 18.97 11.79 -6.08
CA VAL A 18 17.80 11.85 -6.95
C VAL A 18 16.72 12.51 -6.12
N GLU A 19 16.28 13.71 -6.48
CA GLU A 19 15.19 14.37 -5.76
C GLU A 19 13.94 13.49 -5.91
N SER A 20 13.70 12.70 -4.87
CA SER A 20 12.44 12.01 -4.63
C SER A 20 11.40 13.09 -4.36
N SER A 21 10.80 13.60 -5.44
CA SER A 21 9.73 14.58 -5.33
C SER A 21 8.57 13.94 -4.57
N ASP A 22 8.23 14.48 -3.41
CA ASP A 22 7.11 14.01 -2.59
C ASP A 22 5.82 13.99 -3.42
N ALA A 23 5.35 12.79 -3.75
CA ALA A 23 4.26 12.60 -4.71
C ALA A 23 2.90 12.84 -4.04
N PRO A 24 2.03 13.71 -4.58
CA PRO A 24 0.69 13.90 -4.05
C PRO A 24 -0.17 12.64 -4.25
N ILE A 25 -1.03 12.32 -3.28
CA ILE A 25 -1.96 11.18 -3.38
C ILE A 25 -3.10 11.50 -4.37
N VAL A 26 -3.57 12.75 -4.37
CA VAL A 26 -4.62 13.24 -5.28
C VAL A 26 -3.95 13.83 -6.51
N GLY A 27 -4.33 13.37 -7.69
CA GLY A 27 -3.70 13.74 -8.95
C GLY A 27 -3.88 12.69 -10.05
N ALA A 28 -3.30 12.98 -11.21
CA ALA A 28 -3.26 12.02 -12.31
C ALA A 28 -2.33 10.84 -11.98
N ALA A 29 -2.58 9.70 -12.62
CA ALA A 29 -1.74 8.52 -12.43
C ALA A 29 -0.29 8.75 -12.85
N SER A 30 0.66 8.28 -12.05
CA SER A 30 2.10 8.42 -12.31
C SER A 30 2.65 7.38 -13.30
N GLY A 31 1.85 6.40 -13.73
CA GLY A 31 2.24 5.34 -14.66
C GLY A 31 1.06 4.69 -15.38
N THR A 32 1.32 3.64 -16.15
CA THR A 32 0.30 2.96 -16.99
C THR A 32 -0.11 1.59 -16.46
N ALA A 33 -1.26 1.09 -16.94
CA ALA A 33 -1.79 -0.20 -16.51
C ALA A 33 -0.90 -1.36 -16.97
N GLU A 34 -0.27 -1.21 -18.13
CA GLU A 34 0.67 -2.17 -18.71
C GLU A 34 1.93 -2.29 -17.84
N GLN A 35 2.49 -1.15 -17.39
CA GLN A 35 3.63 -1.10 -16.48
C GLN A 35 3.33 -1.81 -15.16
N ALA A 36 2.19 -1.48 -14.53
CA ALA A 36 1.78 -2.10 -13.29
C ALA A 36 1.53 -3.61 -13.46
N SER A 37 0.80 -4.02 -14.51
CA SER A 37 0.48 -5.42 -14.78
C SER A 37 1.72 -6.25 -15.03
N ALA A 38 2.68 -5.74 -15.80
CA ALA A 38 3.96 -6.40 -16.04
C ALA A 38 4.76 -6.55 -14.73
N TRP A 39 4.81 -5.50 -13.91
CA TRP A 39 5.54 -5.53 -12.65
C TRP A 39 5.02 -6.60 -11.69
N PHE A 40 3.69 -6.64 -11.47
CA PHE A 40 3.07 -7.58 -10.54
C PHE A 40 3.04 -9.01 -11.08
N SER A 41 2.77 -9.22 -12.37
CA SER A 41 2.73 -10.57 -12.96
C SER A 41 4.06 -11.31 -12.82
N ALA A 42 5.18 -10.59 -12.79
CA ALA A 42 6.51 -11.17 -12.61
C ALA A 42 6.86 -11.48 -11.14
N ARG A 43 6.10 -10.96 -10.16
CA ARG A 43 6.51 -10.92 -8.74
C ARG A 43 5.47 -11.49 -7.77
N CYS A 44 4.20 -11.55 -8.17
CA CYS A 44 3.14 -12.02 -7.30
C CYS A 44 3.25 -13.51 -6.99
N SER A 45 2.63 -13.93 -5.89
CA SER A 45 2.53 -15.36 -5.57
C SER A 45 1.81 -16.12 -6.67
N ALA A 46 2.10 -17.42 -6.81
CA ALA A 46 1.43 -18.31 -7.77
C ALA A 46 -0.11 -18.41 -7.59
N GLY A 47 -0.66 -17.92 -6.47
CA GLY A 47 -2.11 -17.81 -6.25
C GLY A 47 -2.80 -16.67 -7.03
N TYR A 48 -2.04 -15.91 -7.82
CA TYR A 48 -2.54 -14.87 -8.72
C TYR A 48 -2.05 -15.15 -10.14
N THR A 49 -2.99 -15.24 -11.08
CA THR A 49 -2.68 -15.34 -12.51
C THR A 49 -2.48 -13.96 -13.13
N ALA A 50 -1.94 -13.89 -14.35
CA ALA A 50 -1.87 -12.64 -15.11
C ALA A 50 -3.26 -12.01 -15.31
N TYR A 51 -4.32 -12.82 -15.44
CA TYR A 51 -5.69 -12.35 -15.51
C TYR A 51 -6.16 -11.71 -14.18
N ASP A 52 -5.85 -12.33 -13.04
CA ASP A 52 -6.15 -11.75 -11.73
C ASP A 52 -5.43 -10.41 -11.54
N VAL A 53 -4.14 -10.34 -11.89
CA VAL A 53 -3.34 -9.11 -11.83
C VAL A 53 -3.95 -8.02 -12.71
N GLY A 54 -4.27 -8.34 -13.96
CA GLY A 54 -4.89 -7.40 -14.89
C GLY A 54 -6.23 -6.86 -14.36
N THR A 55 -7.05 -7.72 -13.76
CA THR A 55 -8.34 -7.31 -13.16
C THR A 55 -8.14 -6.38 -11.96
N ILE A 56 -7.17 -6.69 -11.08
CA ILE A 56 -6.86 -5.85 -9.92
C ILE A 56 -6.33 -4.48 -10.36
N VAL A 57 -5.39 -4.44 -11.31
CA VAL A 57 -4.84 -3.19 -11.85
C VAL A 57 -5.92 -2.36 -12.53
N ALA A 58 -6.76 -2.98 -13.36
CA ALA A 58 -7.89 -2.29 -14.00
C ALA A 58 -8.82 -1.65 -12.97
N ARG A 59 -9.12 -2.35 -11.87
CA ARG A 59 -9.98 -1.79 -10.82
C ARG A 59 -9.33 -0.63 -10.06
N TYR A 60 -8.04 -0.72 -9.74
CA TYR A 60 -7.31 0.42 -9.16
C TYR A 60 -7.40 1.63 -10.08
N ARG A 61 -7.21 1.43 -11.38
CA ARG A 61 -7.35 2.48 -12.40
C ARG A 61 -8.75 3.07 -12.43
N ASP A 62 -9.78 2.25 -12.57
CA ASP A 62 -11.16 2.73 -12.71
C ASP A 62 -11.59 3.59 -11.51
N LEU A 63 -11.33 3.12 -10.29
CA LEU A 63 -11.67 3.87 -9.07
C LEU A 63 -10.78 5.10 -8.88
N GLY A 64 -9.49 5.00 -9.22
CA GLY A 64 -8.57 6.11 -9.11
C GLY A 64 -8.87 7.23 -10.08
N ASP A 65 -9.11 6.89 -11.35
CA ASP A 65 -9.51 7.84 -12.39
C ASP A 65 -10.85 8.50 -12.01
N TRP A 66 -11.81 7.72 -11.49
CA TRP A 66 -13.10 8.25 -11.00
C TRP A 66 -12.94 9.20 -9.80
N ALA A 67 -12.04 8.89 -8.87
CA ALA A 67 -11.82 9.70 -7.67
C ALA A 67 -10.76 10.81 -7.84
N GLY A 68 -10.11 10.88 -9.01
CA GLY A 68 -9.02 11.82 -9.28
C GLY A 68 -7.78 11.60 -8.40
N MET A 69 -7.43 10.33 -8.12
CA MET A 69 -6.24 9.99 -7.34
C MET A 69 -5.24 9.17 -8.15
N ASP A 70 -3.96 9.27 -7.77
CA ASP A 70 -2.89 8.51 -8.41
C ASP A 70 -2.97 7.03 -8.02
N TRP A 71 -3.72 6.26 -8.82
CA TRP A 71 -3.89 4.83 -8.60
C TRP A 71 -2.63 4.02 -8.83
N PHE A 72 -1.67 4.54 -9.60
CA PHE A 72 -0.40 3.87 -9.84
C PHE A 72 0.49 3.96 -8.60
N LEU A 73 0.52 5.13 -7.95
CA LEU A 73 1.15 5.32 -6.65
C LEU A 73 0.48 4.47 -5.56
N ALA A 74 -0.86 4.36 -5.57
CA ALA A 74 -1.58 3.46 -4.67
C ALA A 74 -1.24 1.98 -4.90
N LEU A 75 -1.07 1.55 -6.15
CA LEU A 75 -0.57 0.21 -6.48
C LEU A 75 0.86 -0.01 -5.98
N ALA A 76 1.75 0.98 -6.12
CA ALA A 76 3.09 0.91 -5.56
C ALA A 76 3.06 0.76 -4.04
N GLN A 77 2.21 1.51 -3.34
CA GLN A 77 1.99 1.33 -1.91
C GLN A 77 1.49 -0.09 -1.60
N MET A 78 0.49 -0.60 -2.32
CA MET A 78 0.00 -1.98 -2.15
C MET A 78 1.12 -3.01 -2.35
N GLY A 79 1.97 -2.81 -3.36
CA GLY A 79 3.15 -3.64 -3.59
C GLY A 79 4.14 -3.60 -2.43
N HIS A 80 4.37 -2.42 -1.84
CA HIS A 80 5.22 -2.28 -0.65
C HIS A 80 4.64 -3.02 0.56
N GLU A 81 3.35 -2.81 0.86
CA GLU A 81 2.67 -3.38 2.03
C GLU A 81 2.55 -4.90 1.98
N THR A 82 2.34 -5.46 0.78
CA THR A 82 2.02 -6.87 0.61
C THR A 82 3.20 -7.70 0.13
N GLY A 83 4.37 -7.08 -0.07
CA GLY A 83 5.50 -7.72 -0.74
C GLY A 83 5.13 -8.16 -2.16
N HIS A 84 4.45 -7.31 -2.93
CA HIS A 84 3.95 -7.59 -4.28
C HIS A 84 2.91 -8.71 -4.32
N MET A 85 1.93 -8.69 -3.42
CA MET A 85 0.89 -9.71 -3.30
C MET A 85 1.44 -11.10 -2.96
N THR A 86 2.46 -11.16 -2.09
CA THR A 86 3.03 -12.42 -1.56
C THR A 86 2.68 -12.64 -0.09
N SER A 87 2.39 -11.58 0.66
CA SER A 87 1.98 -11.66 2.06
C SER A 87 0.77 -12.58 2.26
N TRP A 88 0.71 -13.25 3.41
CA TRP A 88 -0.43 -14.11 3.77
C TRP A 88 -1.76 -13.35 3.75
N TRP A 89 -1.76 -12.11 4.23
CA TRP A 89 -2.93 -11.22 4.26
C TRP A 89 -3.40 -10.80 2.87
N SER A 90 -2.50 -10.64 1.90
CA SER A 90 -2.91 -10.38 0.52
C SER A 90 -3.43 -11.62 -0.20
N GLN A 91 -3.19 -12.84 0.30
CA GLN A 91 -3.69 -14.06 -0.36
C GLN A 91 -5.18 -14.28 -0.17
N ARG A 92 -5.82 -14.98 -1.12
CA ARG A 92 -7.20 -15.49 -0.96
C ARG A 92 -7.26 -16.44 0.24
N PRO A 93 -8.31 -16.40 1.08
CA PRO A 93 -9.52 -15.58 0.94
C PRO A 93 -9.43 -14.16 1.53
N ARG A 94 -8.28 -13.72 2.08
CA ARG A 94 -8.15 -12.47 2.84
C ARG A 94 -8.05 -11.20 1.99
N ARG A 95 -7.30 -11.23 0.88
CA ARG A 95 -7.24 -10.14 -0.13
C ARG A 95 -7.01 -8.74 0.47
N ASN A 96 -6.22 -8.63 1.53
CA ASN A 96 -5.97 -7.38 2.22
C ASN A 96 -4.80 -6.64 1.56
N PRO A 97 -5.05 -5.47 0.92
CA PRO A 97 -4.06 -4.78 0.09
C PRO A 97 -3.01 -3.99 0.87
N ALA A 98 -3.27 -3.68 2.14
CA ALA A 98 -2.48 -2.67 2.84
C ALA A 98 -2.44 -2.89 4.36
N GLY A 99 -2.53 -4.16 4.79
CA GLY A 99 -2.49 -4.53 6.20
C GLY A 99 -3.64 -3.93 7.03
N ILE A 100 -4.81 -3.67 6.42
CA ILE A 100 -5.92 -2.99 7.08
C ILE A 100 -6.41 -3.83 8.27
N GLY A 101 -6.32 -3.24 9.47
CA GLY A 101 -6.70 -3.90 10.72
C GLY A 101 -5.73 -4.96 11.21
N VAL A 102 -4.60 -5.19 10.52
CA VAL A 102 -3.61 -6.18 10.93
C VAL A 102 -2.80 -5.63 12.11
N THR A 103 -2.86 -6.30 13.27
CA THR A 103 -2.19 -5.85 14.50
C THR A 103 -1.02 -6.75 14.92
N GLY A 104 -0.88 -7.91 14.28
CA GLY A 104 0.04 -8.97 14.70
C GLY A 104 -0.47 -9.82 15.87
N ARG A 105 -1.63 -9.49 16.45
CA ARG A 105 -2.26 -10.31 17.50
C ARG A 105 -2.69 -11.65 16.92
N THR A 106 -2.40 -12.69 17.69
CA THR A 106 -2.83 -14.06 17.41
C THR A 106 -3.58 -14.62 18.60
N GLU A 107 -4.48 -15.56 18.33
CA GLU A 107 -5.24 -16.26 19.36
C GLU A 107 -5.42 -17.72 18.97
N TYR A 108 -5.15 -18.63 19.92
CA TYR A 108 -5.44 -20.04 19.74
C TYR A 108 -6.94 -20.29 19.89
N GLY A 109 -7.48 -21.22 19.11
CA GLY A 109 -8.91 -21.53 19.19
C GLY A 109 -9.29 -22.61 18.20
N ARG A 110 -10.60 -22.72 17.95
CA ARG A 110 -11.15 -23.57 16.89
C ARG A 110 -11.46 -22.71 15.67
N SER A 111 -11.37 -23.30 14.48
CA SER A 111 -11.60 -22.64 13.19
C SER A 111 -13.04 -22.13 12.99
N ASP A 112 -13.99 -22.64 13.76
CA ASP A 112 -15.41 -22.24 13.75
C ASP A 112 -15.77 -21.17 14.78
N SER A 113 -14.80 -20.74 15.59
CA SER A 113 -15.00 -19.87 16.75
C SER A 113 -14.07 -18.65 16.70
N PRO A 114 -14.31 -17.68 15.78
CA PRO A 114 -13.47 -16.49 15.65
C PRO A 114 -13.55 -15.60 16.91
N PRO A 115 -12.43 -15.00 17.36
CA PRO A 115 -12.44 -14.08 18.49
C PRO A 115 -13.24 -12.78 18.25
N GLY A 116 -13.50 -12.46 16.99
CA GLY A 116 -14.29 -11.30 16.58
C GLY A 116 -14.41 -11.16 15.07
N ALA A 117 -15.01 -10.06 14.61
CA ALA A 117 -15.31 -9.85 13.19
C ALA A 117 -14.07 -9.74 12.27
N SER A 118 -12.96 -9.20 12.78
CA SER A 118 -11.73 -9.00 11.99
C SER A 118 -10.64 -9.99 12.38
N TRP A 119 -10.92 -11.28 12.19
CA TRP A 119 -9.97 -12.35 12.42
C TRP A 119 -9.99 -13.35 11.26
N ALA A 120 -8.81 -13.82 10.89
CA ALA A 120 -8.65 -14.83 9.84
C ALA A 120 -7.97 -16.07 10.42
N TRP A 121 -8.56 -17.23 10.18
CA TRP A 121 -8.00 -18.52 10.60
C TRP A 121 -6.80 -18.89 9.72
N ASP A 122 -5.70 -19.27 10.36
CA ASP A 122 -4.50 -19.78 9.72
C ASP A 122 -4.39 -21.29 9.95
N GLU A 123 -4.92 -22.06 9.00
CA GLU A 123 -4.94 -23.52 9.02
C GLU A 123 -3.53 -24.13 9.17
N SER A 124 -2.49 -23.46 8.66
CA SER A 124 -1.13 -24.02 8.69
C SER A 124 -0.54 -24.11 10.10
N VAL A 125 -0.98 -23.22 10.98
CA VAL A 125 -0.49 -23.09 12.37
C VAL A 125 -1.61 -23.18 13.40
N GLN A 126 -2.85 -23.42 12.97
CA GLN A 126 -4.04 -23.64 13.80
C GLN A 126 -4.27 -22.51 14.82
N LEU A 127 -4.27 -21.27 14.34
CA LEU A 127 -4.57 -20.07 15.15
C LEU A 127 -5.30 -19.00 14.35
N TRP A 128 -5.92 -18.07 15.06
CA TRP A 128 -6.53 -16.86 14.52
C TRP A 128 -5.50 -15.72 14.45
N ARG A 129 -5.53 -14.93 13.37
CA ARG A 129 -4.76 -13.68 13.21
C ARG A 129 -5.70 -12.50 13.08
N GLU A 130 -5.48 -11.43 13.84
CA GLU A 130 -6.31 -10.22 13.79
C GLU A 130 -6.00 -9.40 12.54
N GLY A 131 -7.04 -9.08 11.77
CA GLY A 131 -6.98 -8.31 10.52
C GLY A 131 -8.24 -8.47 9.67
N VAL A 132 -8.47 -7.51 8.77
CA VAL A 132 -9.65 -7.53 7.90
C VAL A 132 -9.42 -8.50 6.74
N SER A 133 -10.40 -9.38 6.51
CA SER A 133 -10.50 -10.19 5.28
C SER A 133 -11.55 -9.60 4.36
N PHE A 134 -11.19 -9.38 3.11
CA PHE A 134 -12.07 -8.83 2.09
C PHE A 134 -12.61 -9.94 1.17
N PRO A 135 -13.94 -10.02 1.00
CA PRO A 135 -14.56 -11.02 0.11
C PRO A 135 -14.01 -10.98 -1.31
N THR A 136 -13.84 -9.77 -1.86
CA THR A 136 -13.29 -9.54 -3.20
C THR A 136 -12.24 -8.43 -3.17
N TRP A 137 -11.33 -8.45 -4.14
CA TRP A 137 -10.48 -7.28 -4.39
C TRP A 137 -11.34 -6.12 -4.89
N ASP A 138 -12.22 -6.41 -5.85
CA ASP A 138 -12.93 -5.44 -6.67
C ASP A 138 -13.86 -4.49 -5.90
N ASP A 139 -14.76 -5.07 -5.10
CA ASP A 139 -15.79 -4.32 -4.37
C ASP A 139 -15.43 -4.02 -2.93
N HIS A 140 -14.34 -4.62 -2.41
CA HIS A 140 -14.02 -4.53 -0.99
C HIS A 140 -12.58 -4.11 -0.70
N GLY A 141 -11.58 -4.90 -1.07
CA GLY A 141 -10.20 -4.61 -0.71
C GLY A 141 -9.69 -3.30 -1.31
N ILE A 142 -9.86 -3.12 -2.62
CA ILE A 142 -9.39 -1.95 -3.35
C ILE A 142 -10.09 -0.66 -2.89
N PRO A 143 -11.43 -0.55 -2.84
CA PRO A 143 -12.08 0.66 -2.37
C PRO A 143 -11.73 0.99 -0.91
N ALA A 144 -11.55 -0.01 -0.04
CA ALA A 144 -11.11 0.21 1.34
C ALA A 144 -9.70 0.83 1.40
N HIS A 145 -8.80 0.39 0.53
CA HIS A 145 -7.45 0.94 0.45
C HIS A 145 -7.46 2.37 -0.08
N LEU A 146 -8.04 2.59 -1.25
CA LEU A 146 -8.09 3.90 -1.90
C LEU A 146 -8.79 4.94 -1.01
N GLY A 147 -9.91 4.57 -0.41
CA GLY A 147 -10.63 5.42 0.54
C GLY A 147 -9.80 5.78 1.76
N ARG A 148 -8.96 4.87 2.26
CA ARG A 148 -8.07 5.15 3.41
C ARG A 148 -6.91 6.08 3.03
N LEU A 149 -6.34 5.96 1.82
CA LEU A 149 -5.35 6.91 1.33
C LEU A 149 -5.96 8.31 1.18
N LEU A 150 -7.14 8.40 0.57
CA LEU A 150 -7.91 9.65 0.47
C LEU A 150 -8.25 10.24 1.84
N ALA A 151 -8.56 9.40 2.82
CA ALA A 151 -8.84 9.82 4.18
C ALA A 151 -7.66 10.55 4.83
N TYR A 152 -6.43 10.11 4.56
CA TYR A 152 -5.22 10.80 5.00
C TYR A 152 -4.94 12.06 4.18
N ALA A 153 -5.25 12.05 2.88
CA ALA A 153 -4.90 13.12 1.97
C ALA A 153 -5.83 14.34 2.06
N LEU A 154 -7.10 14.14 2.43
CA LEU A 154 -8.14 15.16 2.33
C LEU A 154 -8.85 15.41 3.66
N THR A 155 -9.15 16.67 3.92
CA THR A 155 -10.18 17.03 4.91
C THR A 155 -11.57 16.75 4.33
N ASP A 156 -12.57 16.67 5.21
CA ASP A 156 -13.95 16.35 4.78
C ASP A 156 -14.53 17.42 3.83
N ASP A 157 -14.17 18.68 4.07
CA ASP A 157 -14.57 19.83 3.23
C ASP A 157 -13.86 19.88 1.87
N ALA A 158 -12.65 19.31 1.77
CA ALA A 158 -11.86 19.32 0.54
C ALA A 158 -12.20 18.17 -0.42
N ALA A 159 -12.83 17.10 0.08
CA ALA A 159 -13.14 15.93 -0.73
C ALA A 159 -14.26 16.22 -1.75
N SER A 160 -14.17 15.59 -2.94
CA SER A 160 -15.28 15.50 -3.89
C SER A 160 -16.31 14.45 -3.44
N ASP A 161 -17.47 14.37 -4.11
CA ASP A 161 -18.47 13.34 -3.79
C ASP A 161 -17.95 11.91 -4.03
N ALA A 162 -17.18 11.70 -5.11
CA ALA A 162 -16.55 10.42 -5.39
C ALA A 162 -15.55 10.03 -4.28
N GLN A 163 -14.71 10.99 -3.87
CA GLN A 163 -13.73 10.78 -2.81
C GLN A 163 -14.41 10.51 -1.45
N ARG A 164 -15.48 11.26 -1.13
CA ARG A 164 -16.29 11.05 0.09
C ARG A 164 -16.88 9.65 0.15
N GLN A 165 -17.34 9.10 -0.98
CA GLN A 165 -17.88 7.74 -1.02
C GLN A 165 -16.82 6.69 -0.67
N LEU A 166 -15.63 6.75 -1.30
CA LEU A 166 -14.54 5.83 -0.98
C LEU A 166 -14.05 5.99 0.46
N ILE A 167 -13.90 7.24 0.91
CA ILE A 167 -13.54 7.57 2.29
C ILE A 167 -14.52 6.92 3.26
N SER A 168 -15.82 7.12 3.06
CA SER A 168 -16.85 6.64 3.99
C SER A 168 -16.79 5.12 4.10
N TYR A 169 -16.71 4.44 2.95
CA TYR A 169 -16.53 2.98 2.88
C TYR A 169 -15.30 2.50 3.67
N ALA A 170 -14.14 3.15 3.48
CA ALA A 170 -12.93 2.76 4.19
C ALA A 170 -13.00 2.99 5.70
N LEU A 171 -13.68 4.06 6.14
CA LEU A 171 -13.83 4.40 7.56
C LEU A 171 -14.85 3.51 8.27
N GLU A 172 -15.89 3.04 7.57
CA GLU A 172 -16.83 2.04 8.09
C GLU A 172 -16.11 0.71 8.41
N ILE A 173 -15.20 0.29 7.54
CA ILE A 173 -14.39 -0.91 7.75
C ILE A 173 -13.40 -0.73 8.91
N ARG A 174 -12.67 0.39 8.91
CA ARG A 174 -11.69 0.69 9.95
C ARG A 174 -11.69 2.19 10.24
N PRO A 175 -12.25 2.62 11.38
CA PRO A 175 -12.24 4.01 11.77
C PRO A 175 -10.83 4.61 11.78
N LEU A 176 -10.75 5.89 11.41
CA LEU A 176 -9.54 6.70 11.47
C LEU A 176 -9.85 7.91 12.36
N PRO A 177 -9.03 8.24 13.36
CA PRO A 177 -9.25 9.43 14.17
C PRO A 177 -9.31 10.70 13.31
N ALA A 178 -10.20 11.62 13.68
CA ALA A 178 -10.41 12.88 12.94
C ALA A 178 -9.11 13.69 12.75
N SER A 179 -8.16 13.59 13.69
CA SER A 179 -6.86 14.26 13.62
C SER A 179 -5.96 13.80 12.47
N TYR A 180 -6.25 12.65 11.84
CA TYR A 180 -5.51 12.17 10.68
C TYR A 180 -6.13 12.59 9.35
N ARG A 181 -7.34 13.17 9.37
CA ARG A 181 -8.05 13.62 8.17
C ARG A 181 -7.28 14.78 7.55
N GLY A 182 -6.85 14.64 6.29
CA GLY A 182 -6.03 15.63 5.60
C GLY A 182 -4.62 15.82 6.14
N ALA A 183 -4.16 14.96 7.06
CA ALA A 183 -2.86 15.10 7.72
C ALA A 183 -1.67 14.68 6.84
N ALA A 184 -1.93 14.06 5.68
CA ALA A 184 -0.90 13.60 4.74
C ALA A 184 -1.38 13.72 3.28
N PRO A 185 -1.37 14.93 2.69
CA PRO A 185 -1.74 15.16 1.28
C PRO A 185 -0.85 14.43 0.26
N SER A 186 0.34 14.02 0.68
CA SER A 186 1.36 13.36 -0.14
C SER A 186 1.80 12.03 0.48
N ILE A 187 2.48 11.19 -0.31
CA ILE A 187 2.91 9.86 0.11
C ILE A 187 3.96 9.92 1.23
N CYS A 188 4.90 10.88 1.21
CA CYS A 188 5.84 11.05 2.32
C CYS A 188 5.15 11.64 3.56
N GLY A 189 4.02 12.33 3.39
CA GLY A 189 3.13 12.70 4.49
C GLY A 189 2.66 11.50 5.33
N LEU A 190 2.59 10.30 4.74
CA LEU A 190 2.20 9.07 5.46
C LEU A 190 3.28 8.57 6.42
N ASN A 191 4.51 9.10 6.36
CA ASN A 191 5.59 8.77 7.28
C ASN A 191 5.15 9.03 8.74
N GLY A 192 5.21 7.99 9.58
CA GLY A 192 4.80 8.06 10.98
C GLY A 192 3.29 8.11 11.21
N ARG A 193 2.47 8.01 10.16
CA ARG A 193 0.99 8.05 10.24
C ARG A 193 0.36 6.76 9.75
N TRP A 194 0.75 6.30 8.56
CA TRP A 194 0.33 5.01 8.04
C TRP A 194 1.15 3.87 8.66
N ALA A 195 2.48 4.02 8.63
CA ALA A 195 3.44 3.11 9.24
C ALA A 195 4.17 3.84 10.38
N VAL A 196 4.37 3.15 11.51
CA VAL A 196 5.11 3.68 12.69
C VAL A 196 6.28 2.74 12.99
N PRO A 197 7.54 3.24 13.12
CA PRO A 197 7.94 4.66 13.13
C PRO A 197 7.92 5.34 11.76
N GLY A 198 7.84 4.59 10.65
CA GLY A 198 7.57 5.13 9.32
C GLY A 198 8.71 5.90 8.65
N THR A 199 9.93 5.89 9.20
CA THR A 199 11.08 6.56 8.60
C THR A 199 11.36 6.03 7.19
N GLY A 200 11.39 6.93 6.20
CA GLY A 200 11.65 6.60 4.80
C GLY A 200 10.51 5.84 4.10
N TYR A 201 9.31 5.79 4.67
CA TYR A 201 8.21 4.97 4.15
C TYR A 201 7.70 5.45 2.78
N GLY A 202 7.32 6.72 2.68
CA GLY A 202 6.85 7.31 1.44
C GLY A 202 7.94 7.34 0.37
N GLU A 203 9.18 7.60 0.78
CA GLU A 203 10.34 7.58 -0.12
C GLU A 203 10.53 6.21 -0.78
N ARG A 204 10.41 5.12 -0.01
CA ARG A 204 10.45 3.75 -0.57
C ARG A 204 9.31 3.48 -1.56
N ILE A 205 8.15 4.11 -1.38
CA ILE A 205 7.02 4.00 -2.31
C ILE A 205 7.28 4.83 -3.57
N VAL A 206 7.86 6.02 -3.47
CA VAL A 206 8.31 6.80 -4.63
C VAL A 206 9.35 6.01 -5.44
N ASP A 207 10.33 5.40 -4.77
CA ASP A 207 11.34 4.55 -5.40
C ASP A 207 10.72 3.31 -6.06
N LEU A 208 9.73 2.69 -5.42
CA LEU A 208 8.99 1.57 -6.01
C LEU A 208 8.19 2.01 -7.23
N THR A 209 7.53 3.16 -7.17
CA THR A 209 6.80 3.76 -8.29
C THR A 209 7.72 4.00 -9.48
N ALA A 210 8.92 4.54 -9.25
CA ALA A 210 9.91 4.74 -10.29
C ALA A 210 10.32 3.41 -10.96
N ARG A 211 10.60 2.37 -10.16
CA ARG A 211 10.98 1.04 -10.69
C ARG A 211 9.84 0.36 -11.44
N MET A 212 8.60 0.49 -10.98
CA MET A 212 7.43 -0.03 -11.67
C MET A 212 7.27 0.56 -13.08
N ARG A 213 7.69 1.81 -13.30
CA ARG A 213 7.67 2.44 -14.62
C ARG A 213 8.79 1.94 -15.55
N SER A 214 9.93 1.56 -14.99
CA SER A 214 11.10 1.10 -15.75
C SER A 214 11.10 -0.40 -16.06
N GLY A 215 10.35 -1.21 -15.30
CA GLY A 215 10.29 -2.68 -15.42
C GLY A 215 11.23 -3.43 -14.48
#